data_AF-A0A5E4F4S9-F1
#
_entry.id   AF-A0A5E4F4S9-F1
#
_cell.length_a   1.000
_cell.length_b   1.000
_cell.length_c   1.000
_cell.angle_alpha   90.00
_cell.angle_beta   90.00
_cell.angle_gamma   90.00
#
_symmetry.space_group_name_H-M   'P 1'
#
loop_
_entity.id
_entity.type
_entity.pdbx_description
1 polymer ?
#
loop_
_entity_poly.entity_id
_entity_poly.type
_entity_poly.pdbx_seq_one_letter_code
_entity_poly.pdbx_strand_id
1 'polypeptide(L)'
;MASPKWCKPPMECNVMGTLRVFSTRKKNCYSIKAEKGSQFLVRASFYYGNYDKKSAPPSFDLQLDGNYWNTIQTSTEGVVYYEVIYITKGDSIELCLAQTQPNQLPFISAIEIRGLASDMYNHVDSEYAMLLTRRVAYGATEAMRYPSDDFDRIWDAVEVGNGLVKVTTDAQTIDTSVPDQPPVAAFRPVWNNNLKNF
;
A
#
# COMPACT_ATOMS: atom_id res chain seq x y z
N MET A 1 -13.10 18.22 12.63
CA MET A 1 -11.88 17.39 12.79
C MET A 1 -10.86 17.94 11.81
N ALA A 2 -9.68 18.33 12.29
CA ALA A 2 -8.61 18.77 11.40
C ALA A 2 -7.97 17.54 10.74
N SER A 3 -7.67 17.61 9.45
CA SER A 3 -6.94 16.55 8.74
C SER A 3 -5.58 16.31 9.41
N PRO A 4 -5.13 15.06 9.57
CA PRO A 4 -3.81 14.77 10.13
C PRO A 4 -2.70 15.45 9.31
N LYS A 5 -1.70 16.03 9.97
CA LYS A 5 -0.55 16.74 9.36
C LYS A 5 0.24 15.90 8.33
N TRP A 6 0.01 14.60 8.30
CA TRP A 6 0.68 13.60 7.46
C TRP A 6 -0.14 13.16 6.24
N CYS A 7 -1.40 13.56 6.15
CA CYS A 7 -2.20 13.35 4.95
C CYS A 7 -1.92 14.51 4.01
N LYS A 8 -0.92 14.35 3.16
CA LYS A 8 -0.76 15.13 1.93
C LYS A 8 -1.21 14.29 0.74
N PRO A 9 -1.69 14.92 -0.34
CA PRO A 9 -1.85 14.24 -1.61
C PRO A 9 -0.58 13.42 -1.91
N PRO A 10 -0.73 12.21 -2.42
CA PRO A 10 -1.93 11.68 -3.09
C PRO A 10 -2.83 10.81 -2.19
N MET A 11 -2.57 10.76 -0.88
CA MET A 11 -3.50 10.16 0.07
C MET A 11 -4.67 11.14 0.27
N GLU A 12 -5.81 10.89 -0.36
CA GLU A 12 -7.01 11.68 -0.09
C GLU A 12 -7.36 11.59 1.40
N CYS A 13 -7.11 12.69 2.13
CA CYS A 13 -7.28 12.79 3.59
C CYS A 13 -8.68 12.37 4.08
N ASN A 14 -9.66 12.35 3.19
CA ASN A 14 -11.03 11.96 3.48
C ASN A 14 -11.14 10.46 3.81
N VAL A 15 -10.42 9.61 3.07
CA VAL A 15 -10.52 8.15 3.23
C VAL A 15 -9.99 7.70 4.60
N MET A 16 -8.91 8.32 5.08
CA MET A 16 -8.36 8.04 6.41
C MET A 16 -9.07 8.79 7.55
N GLY A 17 -10.06 9.62 7.25
CA GLY A 17 -10.81 10.38 8.25
C GLY A 17 -11.86 9.57 9.01
N THR A 18 -12.14 8.33 8.58
CA THR A 18 -13.12 7.44 9.20
C THR A 18 -12.59 6.01 9.31
N LEU A 19 -13.21 5.19 10.16
CA LEU A 19 -12.92 3.78 10.31
C LEU A 19 -14.17 3.00 10.71
N ARG A 20 -14.17 1.68 10.43
CA ARG A 20 -15.17 0.74 10.93
C ARG A 20 -14.54 -0.18 11.98
N VAL A 21 -15.17 -0.27 13.15
CA VAL A 21 -14.78 -1.16 14.25
C VAL A 21 -15.68 -2.40 14.28
N PHE A 22 -15.11 -3.55 14.60
CA PHE A 22 -15.84 -4.80 14.73
C PHE A 22 -15.84 -5.30 16.18
N SER A 23 -16.98 -5.14 16.87
CA SER A 23 -17.13 -5.47 18.30
C SER A 23 -17.86 -6.78 18.59
N THR A 24 -18.52 -7.39 17.59
CA THR A 24 -19.47 -8.48 17.82
C THR A 24 -18.93 -9.87 17.51
N ARG A 25 -18.11 -10.00 16.47
CA ARG A 25 -17.56 -11.29 16.02
C ARG A 25 -16.04 -11.29 16.12
N LYS A 26 -15.49 -12.47 16.40
CA LYS A 26 -14.03 -12.69 16.39
C LYS A 26 -13.42 -12.59 14.99
N LYS A 27 -14.19 -12.84 13.93
CA LYS A 27 -13.76 -12.70 12.54
C LYS A 27 -14.82 -11.99 11.72
N ASN A 28 -14.41 -10.98 10.96
CA ASN A 28 -15.29 -10.17 10.12
C ASN A 28 -14.67 -10.06 8.74
N CYS A 29 -15.42 -10.38 7.69
CA CYS A 29 -14.90 -10.50 6.33
C CYS A 29 -15.67 -9.60 5.38
N TYR A 30 -14.94 -8.96 4.48
CA TYR A 30 -15.47 -8.36 3.26
C TYR A 30 -15.30 -9.35 2.12
N SER A 31 -16.37 -9.56 1.36
CA SER A 31 -16.32 -10.31 0.09
C SER A 31 -16.47 -9.30 -1.04
N ILE A 32 -15.41 -9.13 -1.83
CA ILE A 32 -15.38 -8.24 -2.98
C ILE A 32 -15.42 -9.11 -4.23
N LYS A 33 -16.35 -8.84 -5.14
CA LYS A 33 -16.43 -9.58 -6.42
C LYS A 33 -15.14 -9.38 -7.22
N ALA A 34 -14.63 -10.47 -7.77
CA ALA A 34 -13.46 -10.49 -8.63
C ALA A 34 -13.63 -11.53 -9.73
N GLU A 35 -12.83 -11.43 -10.79
CA GLU A 35 -12.81 -12.42 -11.85
C GLU A 35 -11.68 -13.42 -11.59
N LYS A 36 -12.02 -14.71 -11.49
CA LYS A 36 -11.05 -15.78 -11.30
C LYS A 36 -9.94 -15.72 -12.35
N GLY A 37 -8.69 -15.86 -11.89
CA GLY A 37 -7.51 -15.78 -12.75
C GLY A 37 -7.05 -14.36 -13.06
N SER A 38 -7.78 -13.33 -12.61
CA SER A 38 -7.33 -11.95 -12.71
C SER A 38 -6.37 -11.59 -11.59
N GLN A 39 -5.39 -10.74 -11.92
CA GLN A 39 -4.39 -10.24 -11.00
C GLN A 39 -4.86 -8.93 -10.36
N PHE A 40 -4.78 -8.87 -9.03
CA PHE A 40 -5.17 -7.69 -8.26
C PHE A 40 -4.08 -7.26 -7.30
N LEU A 41 -3.94 -5.96 -7.14
CA LEU A 41 -3.35 -5.31 -5.98
C LEU A 41 -4.46 -5.07 -4.96
N VAL A 42 -4.29 -5.59 -3.75
CA VAL A 42 -5.17 -5.39 -2.60
C VAL A 42 -4.39 -4.60 -1.55
N ARG A 43 -4.94 -3.46 -1.11
CA ARG A 43 -4.38 -2.67 -0.02
C ARG A 43 -5.38 -2.49 1.11
N ALA A 44 -4.98 -2.86 2.32
CA ALA A 44 -5.74 -2.60 3.54
C ALA A 44 -5.04 -1.53 4.36
N SER A 45 -5.77 -0.45 4.67
CA SER A 45 -5.23 0.72 5.36
C SER A 45 -5.90 0.95 6.71
N PHE A 46 -5.09 1.30 7.69
CA PHE A 46 -5.46 1.41 9.10
C PHE A 46 -4.94 2.72 9.67
N TYR A 47 -5.87 3.57 10.12
CA TYR A 47 -5.57 4.75 10.92
C TYR A 47 -6.36 4.68 12.23
N TYR A 48 -5.71 4.40 13.34
CA TYR A 48 -6.36 4.35 14.65
C TYR A 48 -6.76 5.76 15.10
N GLY A 49 -5.86 6.75 14.95
CA GLY A 49 -6.14 8.16 15.23
C GLY A 49 -6.67 8.45 16.65
N ASN A 50 -6.46 7.53 17.58
CA ASN A 50 -7.03 7.54 18.93
C ASN A 50 -8.55 7.77 18.95
N TYR A 51 -9.29 7.16 18.02
CA TYR A 51 -10.73 7.41 17.83
C TYR A 51 -11.57 7.15 19.09
N ASP A 52 -11.13 6.25 19.98
CA ASP A 52 -11.83 5.88 21.22
C ASP A 52 -11.24 6.55 22.48
N LYS A 53 -10.25 7.44 22.32
CA LYS A 53 -9.59 8.21 23.39
C LYS A 53 -8.86 7.36 24.43
N LYS A 54 -8.48 6.11 24.12
CA LYS A 54 -7.75 5.22 25.05
C LYS A 54 -6.24 5.28 24.90
N SER A 55 -5.74 5.83 23.80
CA SER A 55 -4.32 5.81 23.44
C SER A 55 -3.72 4.40 23.44
N ALA A 56 -4.54 3.41 23.13
CA ALA A 56 -4.23 1.99 23.20
C ALA A 56 -4.70 1.31 21.90
N PRO A 57 -3.93 1.46 20.79
CA PRO A 57 -4.29 0.87 19.51
C PRO A 57 -4.42 -0.66 19.63
N PRO A 58 -5.47 -1.26 19.04
CA PRO A 58 -5.66 -2.70 19.11
C PRO A 58 -4.71 -3.46 18.16
N SER A 59 -4.38 -4.70 18.52
CA SER A 59 -3.67 -5.66 17.66
C SER A 59 -4.59 -6.82 17.26
N PHE A 60 -4.58 -7.20 15.99
CA PHE A 60 -5.45 -8.22 15.40
C PHE A 60 -4.89 -8.70 14.07
N ASP A 61 -5.36 -9.84 13.57
CA ASP A 61 -4.85 -10.42 12.32
C ASP A 61 -5.65 -9.97 11.10
N LEU A 62 -4.94 -9.79 10.00
CA LEU A 62 -5.44 -9.60 8.65
C LEU A 62 -5.26 -10.90 7.87
N GLN A 63 -6.31 -11.30 7.17
CA GLN A 63 -6.34 -12.53 6.38
C GLN A 63 -6.86 -12.23 4.96
N LEU A 64 -6.32 -12.94 3.98
CA LEU A 64 -6.72 -12.87 2.57
C LEU A 64 -7.08 -14.29 2.10
N ASP A 65 -8.29 -14.47 1.56
CA ASP A 65 -8.81 -15.75 1.06
C ASP A 65 -8.61 -16.90 2.06
N GLY A 66 -8.86 -16.61 3.34
CA GLY A 66 -8.71 -17.55 4.45
C GLY A 66 -7.29 -17.79 4.96
N ASN A 67 -6.27 -17.20 4.31
CA ASN A 67 -4.87 -17.33 4.69
C ASN A 67 -4.42 -16.17 5.59
N TYR A 68 -3.51 -16.44 6.53
CA TYR A 68 -2.87 -15.37 7.30
C TYR A 68 -2.05 -14.47 6.36
N TRP A 69 -2.28 -13.16 6.47
CA TRP A 69 -1.53 -12.16 5.71
C TRP A 69 -0.60 -11.37 6.64
N ASN A 70 -1.11 -10.76 7.71
CA ASN A 70 -0.28 -10.02 8.66
C ASN A 70 -0.97 -9.82 10.01
N THR A 71 -0.21 -9.52 11.06
CA THR A 71 -0.74 -8.97 12.32
C THR A 71 -0.67 -7.45 12.26
N ILE A 72 -1.83 -6.81 12.36
CA ILE A 72 -1.96 -5.37 12.33
C ILE A 72 -1.47 -4.79 13.66
N GLN A 73 -0.44 -3.96 13.57
CA GLN A 73 0.08 -3.17 14.67
C GLN A 73 0.05 -1.70 14.24
N THR A 74 -0.75 -0.89 14.92
CA THR A 74 -0.85 0.55 14.66
C THR A 74 -0.36 1.34 15.87
N SER A 75 -0.07 2.62 15.65
CA SER A 75 0.22 3.60 16.70
C SER A 75 -0.97 4.55 16.89
N THR A 76 -0.89 5.42 17.91
CA THR A 76 -1.86 6.52 18.12
C THR A 76 -1.91 7.50 16.95
N GLU A 77 -0.80 7.62 16.23
CA GLU A 77 -0.62 8.46 15.05
C GLU A 77 -0.10 7.64 13.87
N GLY A 78 -0.21 8.18 12.66
CA GLY A 78 0.30 7.54 11.44
C GLY A 78 -0.64 6.50 10.85
N VAL A 79 -0.58 6.37 9.53
CA VAL A 79 -1.31 5.35 8.78
C VAL A 79 -0.40 4.16 8.58
N VAL A 80 -0.92 2.96 8.78
CA VAL A 80 -0.27 1.71 8.40
C VAL A 80 -1.09 1.10 7.29
N TYR A 81 -0.44 0.63 6.23
CA TYR A 81 -1.09 -0.12 5.17
C TYR A 81 -0.30 -1.37 4.82
N TYR A 82 -1.01 -2.38 4.36
CA TYR A 82 -0.44 -3.61 3.84
C TYR A 82 -0.92 -3.80 2.42
N GLU A 83 -0.01 -4.15 1.52
CA GLU A 83 -0.30 -4.36 0.11
C GLU A 83 0.15 -5.77 -0.30
N VAL A 84 -0.70 -6.43 -1.08
CA VAL A 84 -0.44 -7.73 -1.68
C VAL A 84 -0.88 -7.71 -3.13
N ILE A 85 -0.07 -8.33 -3.99
CA ILE A 85 -0.41 -8.60 -5.38
C ILE A 85 -0.57 -10.11 -5.53
N TYR A 86 -1.69 -10.55 -6.07
CA TYR A 86 -1.94 -11.97 -6.27
C TYR A 86 -2.94 -12.23 -7.40
N ILE A 87 -2.95 -13.48 -7.87
CA ILE A 87 -3.92 -13.97 -8.84
C ILE A 87 -5.05 -14.66 -8.09
N THR A 88 -6.27 -14.17 -8.31
CA THR A 88 -7.48 -14.71 -7.67
C THR A 88 -7.76 -16.14 -8.11
N LYS A 89 -8.10 -17.00 -7.14
CA LYS A 89 -8.42 -18.43 -7.40
C LYS A 89 -9.93 -18.70 -7.48
N GLY A 90 -10.76 -17.73 -7.14
CA GLY A 90 -12.23 -17.78 -7.22
C GLY A 90 -12.83 -16.43 -7.65
N ASP A 91 -14.15 -16.32 -7.54
CA ASP A 91 -14.91 -15.17 -8.05
C ASP A 91 -15.07 -14.02 -7.03
N SER A 92 -14.30 -14.08 -5.94
CA SER A 92 -14.26 -13.05 -4.92
C SER A 92 -12.93 -13.01 -4.20
N ILE A 93 -12.54 -11.80 -3.77
CA ILE A 93 -11.48 -11.54 -2.80
C ILE A 93 -12.14 -11.50 -1.42
N GLU A 94 -11.71 -12.36 -0.49
CA GLU A 94 -12.15 -12.35 0.89
C GLU A 94 -11.09 -11.72 1.80
N LEU A 95 -11.37 -10.51 2.29
CA LEU A 95 -10.50 -9.82 3.23
C LEU A 95 -11.10 -9.87 4.63
N CYS A 96 -10.45 -10.59 5.55
CA CYS A 96 -10.94 -10.80 6.90
C CYS A 96 -10.05 -10.13 7.96
N LEU A 97 -10.70 -9.62 9.00
CA LEU A 97 -10.09 -9.05 10.19
C LEU A 97 -10.45 -9.95 11.38
N ALA A 98 -9.45 -10.51 12.03
CA ALA A 98 -9.60 -11.53 13.07
C ALA A 98 -9.03 -11.04 14.41
N GLN A 99 -9.90 -10.93 15.41
CA GLN A 99 -9.54 -10.63 16.79
C GLN A 99 -8.70 -11.77 17.39
N THR A 100 -7.51 -11.43 17.87
CA THR A 100 -6.57 -12.39 18.48
C THR A 100 -6.67 -12.42 20.01
N GLN A 101 -7.07 -11.31 20.64
CA GLN A 101 -7.20 -11.20 22.10
C GLN A 101 -8.49 -10.48 22.52
N PRO A 102 -9.03 -10.77 23.73
CA PRO A 102 -10.17 -10.05 24.28
C PRO A 102 -9.94 -8.55 24.32
N ASN A 103 -10.99 -7.77 24.02
CA ASN A 103 -10.97 -6.29 24.02
C ASN A 103 -10.02 -5.61 23.00
N GLN A 104 -9.28 -6.39 22.19
CA GLN A 104 -8.52 -5.88 21.05
C GLN A 104 -9.42 -5.92 19.81
N LEU A 105 -10.24 -4.86 19.62
CA LEU A 105 -11.26 -4.85 18.57
C LEU A 105 -10.63 -4.57 17.20
N PRO A 106 -10.84 -5.43 16.18
CA PRO A 106 -10.38 -5.14 14.83
C PRO A 106 -11.07 -3.91 14.25
N PHE A 107 -10.32 -3.14 13.46
CA PHE A 107 -10.85 -2.02 12.71
C PHE A 107 -10.21 -1.94 11.32
N ILE A 108 -10.82 -1.17 10.41
CA ILE A 108 -10.23 -0.85 9.11
C ILE A 108 -10.68 0.53 8.65
N SER A 109 -9.78 1.28 8.02
CA SER A 109 -10.08 2.61 7.46
C SER A 109 -10.41 2.53 5.97
N ALA A 110 -9.64 1.75 5.20
CA ALA A 110 -9.90 1.56 3.78
C ALA A 110 -9.50 0.18 3.26
N ILE A 111 -10.19 -0.24 2.19
CA ILE A 111 -9.83 -1.36 1.33
C ILE A 111 -9.75 -0.79 -0.09
N GLU A 112 -8.59 -0.92 -0.72
CA GLU A 112 -8.37 -0.51 -2.10
C GLU A 112 -8.07 -1.76 -2.93
N ILE A 113 -8.82 -1.95 -4.02
CA ILE A 113 -8.64 -3.07 -4.96
C ILE A 113 -8.34 -2.48 -6.34
N ARG A 114 -7.21 -2.85 -6.93
CA ARG A 114 -6.80 -2.39 -8.27
C ARG A 114 -6.52 -3.59 -9.15
N GLY A 115 -7.17 -3.67 -10.31
CA GLY A 115 -6.84 -4.66 -11.33
C GLY A 115 -5.49 -4.33 -11.95
N LEU A 116 -4.65 -5.32 -12.18
CA LEU A 116 -3.36 -5.18 -12.84
C LEU A 116 -3.41 -5.83 -14.23
N ALA A 117 -2.47 -5.45 -15.10
CA ALA A 117 -2.27 -6.18 -16.35
C ALA A 117 -1.79 -7.62 -16.06
N SER A 118 -2.16 -8.56 -16.93
CA SER A 118 -1.89 -10.00 -16.74
C SER A 118 -0.42 -10.38 -16.87
N ASP A 119 0.38 -9.55 -17.54
CA ASP A 119 1.81 -9.73 -17.75
C ASP A 119 2.68 -9.01 -16.70
N MET A 120 2.09 -8.13 -15.88
CA MET A 120 2.78 -7.53 -14.74
C MET A 120 3.21 -8.62 -13.76
N TYR A 121 4.45 -8.55 -13.28
CA TYR A 121 5.02 -9.50 -12.34
C TYR A 121 5.01 -10.97 -12.80
N ASN A 122 4.93 -11.22 -14.11
CA ASN A 122 4.90 -12.58 -14.70
C ASN A 122 6.17 -13.42 -14.48
N HIS A 123 7.21 -12.82 -13.90
CA HIS A 123 8.43 -13.51 -13.46
C HIS A 123 8.25 -14.19 -12.08
N VAL A 124 7.14 -13.95 -11.39
CA VAL A 124 6.75 -14.63 -10.17
C VAL A 124 5.71 -15.71 -10.51
N ASP A 125 5.87 -16.89 -9.91
CA ASP A 125 4.92 -17.98 -10.09
C ASP A 125 3.53 -17.58 -9.54
N SER A 126 2.50 -17.77 -10.38
CA SER A 126 1.09 -17.46 -10.14
C SER A 126 0.46 -18.18 -8.94
N GLU A 127 1.14 -19.16 -8.35
CA GLU A 127 0.73 -19.82 -7.12
C GLU A 127 1.13 -19.03 -5.86
N TYR A 128 1.99 -18.02 -5.96
CA TYR A 128 2.43 -17.19 -4.83
C TYR A 128 1.84 -15.79 -4.87
N ALA A 129 1.51 -15.28 -3.67
CA ALA A 129 1.18 -13.88 -3.47
C ALA A 129 2.45 -13.07 -3.17
N MET A 130 2.55 -11.88 -3.75
CA MET A 130 3.65 -10.94 -3.48
C MET A 130 3.24 -9.94 -2.41
N LEU A 131 3.92 -9.98 -1.27
CA LEU A 131 3.74 -9.00 -0.20
C LEU A 131 4.65 -7.80 -0.46
N LEU A 132 4.09 -6.59 -0.44
CA LEU A 132 4.89 -5.39 -0.61
C LEU A 132 5.88 -5.24 0.55
N THR A 133 7.17 -5.25 0.23
CA THR A 133 8.22 -4.90 1.18
C THR A 133 8.58 -3.42 1.07
N ARG A 134 8.85 -2.96 -0.15
CA ARG A 134 9.26 -1.58 -0.42
C ARG A 134 9.05 -1.24 -1.89
N ARG A 135 8.57 -0.03 -2.17
CA ARG A 135 8.49 0.55 -3.51
C ARG A 135 8.83 2.02 -3.42
N VAL A 136 9.89 2.44 -4.13
CA VAL A 136 10.54 3.74 -3.90
C VAL A 136 10.75 4.47 -5.20
N ALA A 137 10.37 5.74 -5.23
CA ALA A 137 10.77 6.66 -6.27
C ALA A 137 12.03 7.41 -5.79
N TYR A 138 13.20 6.90 -6.17
CA TYR A 138 14.46 7.50 -5.75
C TYR A 138 14.58 8.93 -6.25
N GLY A 139 14.98 9.84 -5.38
CA GLY A 139 15.11 11.27 -5.69
C GLY A 139 13.78 12.02 -5.71
N ALA A 140 12.63 11.35 -5.62
CA ALA A 140 11.36 12.05 -5.46
C ALA A 140 11.33 12.82 -4.13
N THR A 141 10.66 13.97 -4.11
CA THR A 141 10.46 14.79 -2.90
C THR A 141 9.21 14.38 -2.13
N GLU A 142 8.22 13.83 -2.82
CA GLU A 142 6.95 13.39 -2.24
C GLU A 142 6.58 12.03 -2.84
N ALA A 143 5.79 11.26 -2.09
CA ALA A 143 5.29 9.98 -2.56
C ALA A 143 4.38 10.18 -3.79
N MET A 144 4.42 9.22 -4.72
CA MET A 144 3.59 9.24 -5.93
C MET A 144 2.71 8.00 -6.02
N ARG A 145 1.55 8.15 -6.66
CA ARG A 145 0.58 7.10 -7.02
C ARG A 145 -0.29 7.64 -8.16
N TYR A 146 -1.51 7.14 -8.36
CA TYR A 146 -2.47 7.75 -9.28
C TYR A 146 -2.58 9.29 -9.10
N PRO A 147 -2.61 10.08 -10.20
CA PRO A 147 -2.64 9.68 -11.61
C PRO A 147 -1.25 9.44 -12.25
N SER A 148 -0.16 9.51 -11.48
CA SER A 148 1.18 9.24 -12.02
C SER A 148 1.41 7.76 -12.32
N ASP A 149 0.74 6.87 -11.57
CA ASP A 149 0.74 5.41 -11.77
C ASP A 149 -0.71 4.95 -11.98
N ASP A 150 -1.01 4.43 -13.16
CA ASP A 150 -2.36 3.98 -13.55
C ASP A 150 -2.87 2.82 -12.69
N PHE A 151 -1.96 2.05 -12.10
CA PHE A 151 -2.28 0.94 -11.19
C PHE A 151 -2.37 1.38 -9.72
N ASP A 152 -2.20 2.68 -9.45
CA ASP A 152 -2.34 3.29 -8.13
C ASP A 152 -1.45 2.65 -7.04
N ARG A 153 -0.29 2.14 -7.47
CA ARG A 153 0.78 1.72 -6.56
C ARG A 153 1.36 2.96 -5.88
N ILE A 154 1.64 2.85 -4.58
CA ILE A 154 2.32 3.89 -3.83
C ILE A 154 3.84 3.70 -4.00
N TRP A 155 4.51 4.75 -4.43
CA TRP A 155 5.97 4.85 -4.52
C TRP A 155 6.44 5.90 -3.52
N ASP A 156 7.16 5.46 -2.50
CA ASP A 156 7.61 6.36 -1.45
C ASP A 156 8.78 7.23 -1.92
N ALA A 157 8.75 8.50 -1.55
CA ALA A 157 9.92 9.35 -1.58
C ALA A 157 10.79 9.01 -0.36
N VAL A 158 12.09 8.80 -0.60
CA VAL A 158 13.05 8.53 0.45
C VAL A 158 14.19 9.52 0.38
N GLU A 159 14.48 10.15 1.51
CA GLU A 159 15.75 10.86 1.71
C GLU A 159 16.85 9.82 1.81
N VAL A 160 17.89 9.97 1.00
CA VAL A 160 19.05 9.08 1.04
C VAL A 160 20.18 9.82 1.76
N GLY A 161 20.99 9.08 2.52
CA GLY A 161 21.96 9.63 3.46
C GLY A 161 23.06 10.50 2.84
N ASN A 162 23.87 11.09 3.72
CA ASN A 162 24.93 12.04 3.37
C ASN A 162 25.84 11.54 2.22
N GLY A 163 26.12 12.40 1.25
CA GLY A 163 27.03 12.14 0.13
C GLY A 163 26.36 12.03 -1.24
N LEU A 164 25.04 11.86 -1.28
CA LEU A 164 24.26 11.84 -2.51
C LEU A 164 23.62 13.21 -2.78
N VAL A 165 23.63 13.63 -4.04
CA VAL A 165 22.92 14.82 -4.51
C VAL A 165 21.78 14.39 -5.42
N LYS A 166 20.63 15.01 -5.22
CA LYS A 166 19.47 14.80 -6.08
C LYS A 166 19.75 15.40 -7.45
N VAL A 167 19.58 14.61 -8.49
CA VAL A 167 19.70 15.02 -9.89
C VAL A 167 18.38 14.73 -10.59
N THR A 168 18.05 15.55 -11.58
CA THR A 168 16.91 15.34 -12.47
C THR A 168 17.43 15.11 -13.88
N THR A 169 16.82 14.17 -14.60
CA THR A 169 17.13 13.95 -16.01
C THR A 169 16.37 14.93 -16.89
N ASP A 170 17.05 15.46 -17.91
CA ASP A 170 16.44 16.24 -19.01
C ASP A 170 16.03 15.36 -20.20
N ALA A 171 16.08 14.03 -20.03
CA ALA A 171 15.67 13.08 -21.05
C ALA A 171 14.24 13.37 -21.54
N GLN A 172 14.10 13.55 -22.85
CA GLN A 172 12.80 13.82 -23.48
C GLN A 172 11.86 12.61 -23.40
N THR A 173 12.43 11.39 -23.39
CA THR A 173 11.69 10.13 -23.31
C THR A 173 12.35 9.18 -22.32
N ILE A 174 11.53 8.58 -21.44
CA ILE A 174 11.93 7.48 -20.56
C ILE A 174 11.08 6.28 -20.97
N ASP A 175 11.73 5.22 -21.43
CA ASP A 175 11.03 4.00 -21.78
C ASP A 175 10.64 3.23 -20.51
N THR A 176 9.34 3.05 -20.32
CA THR A 176 8.74 2.28 -19.23
C THR A 176 7.90 1.13 -19.75
N SER A 177 8.09 0.76 -21.04
CA SER A 177 7.36 -0.29 -21.77
C SER A 177 7.85 -1.70 -21.37
N VAL A 178 8.08 -1.91 -20.08
CA VAL A 178 8.40 -3.20 -19.48
C VAL A 178 7.11 -3.80 -18.89
N PRO A 179 7.04 -5.13 -18.70
CA PRO A 179 5.81 -5.78 -18.22
C PRO A 179 5.25 -5.18 -16.92
N ASP A 180 6.12 -4.77 -15.99
CA ASP A 180 5.71 -4.19 -14.69
C ASP A 180 5.22 -2.74 -14.78
N GLN A 181 5.30 -2.10 -15.96
CA GLN A 181 4.74 -0.78 -16.28
C GLN A 181 4.94 0.27 -15.18
N PRO A 182 6.17 0.52 -14.69
CA PRO A 182 6.40 1.51 -13.64
C PRO A 182 6.16 2.93 -14.18
N PRO A 183 5.72 3.88 -13.34
CA PRO A 183 5.38 5.22 -13.80
C PRO A 183 6.63 6.00 -14.21
N VAL A 184 6.58 6.71 -15.34
CA VAL A 184 7.67 7.59 -15.82
C VAL A 184 8.14 8.58 -14.75
N ALA A 185 7.20 9.08 -13.93
CA ALA A 185 7.47 10.00 -12.83
C ALA A 185 8.47 9.44 -11.80
N ALA A 186 8.53 8.12 -11.61
CA ALA A 186 9.44 7.49 -10.64
C ALA A 186 10.92 7.50 -11.07
N PHE A 187 11.20 7.70 -12.36
CA PHE A 187 12.56 7.66 -12.91
C PHE A 187 13.11 9.02 -13.32
N ARG A 188 12.30 10.09 -13.27
CA ARG A 188 12.76 11.45 -13.58
C ARG A 188 13.75 11.99 -12.56
N PRO A 189 13.47 11.93 -11.25
CA PRO A 189 14.48 12.22 -10.25
C PRO A 189 15.33 10.97 -10.01
N VAL A 190 16.62 11.17 -9.72
CA VAL A 190 17.57 10.13 -9.31
C VAL A 190 18.58 10.71 -8.33
N TRP A 191 19.21 9.88 -7.52
CA TRP A 191 20.33 10.28 -6.68
C TRP A 191 21.65 9.97 -7.38
N ASN A 192 22.58 10.91 -7.38
CA ASN A 192 23.92 10.72 -7.92
C ASN A 192 24.99 10.96 -6.85
N ASN A 193 26.04 10.17 -6.86
CA ASN A 193 27.26 10.46 -6.11
C ASN A 193 28.06 11.49 -6.92
N ASN A 194 28.48 12.59 -6.30
CA ASN A 194 29.36 13.59 -6.92
C ASN A 194 30.80 13.10 -7.14
N LEU A 195 31.00 11.82 -7.50
CA LEU A 195 32.25 11.34 -8.05
C LEU A 195 32.31 11.80 -9.52
N LYS A 196 32.60 13.09 -9.72
CA LYS A 196 33.39 13.48 -10.89
C LYS A 196 34.70 12.71 -10.78
N ASN A 197 34.86 11.65 -11.55
CA ASN A 197 36.12 11.05 -12.01
C ASN A 197 35.79 9.74 -12.75
N PHE A 198 35.64 9.79 -14.08
CA PHE A 198 36.62 9.28 -15.06
C PHE A 198 36.40 10.03 -16.38
#